data_AF-A0ABD2BSI1-F1
#
_entry.id   AF-A0ABD2BSI1-F1
#
_cell.length_a   1.000
_cell.length_b   1.000
_cell.length_c   1.000
_cell.angle_alpha   90.00
_cell.angle_beta   90.00
_cell.angle_gamma   90.00
#
_symmetry.space_group_name_H-M   'P 1'
#
loop_
_entity.id
_entity.type
_entity.pdbx_description
1 polymer ?
#
loop_
_entity_poly.entity_id
_entity_poly.type
_entity_poly.pdbx_seq_one_letter_code
_entity_poly.pdbx_strand_id
1 'polypeptide(L)'
;MNSTDTKTICLHCNSLRVVYQARNLSISHLWNSKWGLPFFCQTMGRNTFIEILKFLRFDEKTQRSKRLKTDKFALISHVWNRQNNYKLNMNLTVDEQLFPTTYTIYATGFPYLGKEETRPSSITLGEFCPQTS
;
A
#
# COMPACT_ATOMS: atom_id res chain seq x y z
N MET A 1 22.60 10.38 -5.73
CA MET A 1 21.51 9.96 -4.82
C MET A 1 21.78 8.55 -4.37
N ASN A 2 21.77 8.30 -3.06
CA ASN A 2 21.97 6.96 -2.54
C ASN A 2 20.70 6.13 -2.72
N SER A 3 20.82 4.79 -2.80
CA SER A 3 19.68 3.88 -3.01
C SER A 3 18.56 4.05 -1.96
N THR A 4 18.93 4.42 -0.73
CA THR A 4 18.01 4.70 0.38
C THR A 4 17.20 5.98 0.17
N ASP A 5 17.81 7.02 -0.41
CA ASP A 5 17.15 8.30 -0.69
C ASP A 5 16.10 8.11 -1.79
N THR A 6 16.43 7.35 -2.83
CA THR A 6 15.54 7.11 -3.97
C THR A 6 14.29 6.32 -3.58
N LYS A 7 14.41 5.34 -2.67
CA LYS A 7 13.26 4.60 -2.13
C LYS A 7 12.36 5.49 -1.28
N THR A 8 12.95 6.32 -0.43
CA THR A 8 12.23 7.26 0.42
C THR A 8 11.43 8.26 -0.41
N ILE A 9 12.06 8.81 -1.46
CA ILE A 9 11.43 9.74 -2.39
C ILE A 9 10.28 9.06 -3.17
N CYS A 10 10.46 7.80 -3.58
CA CYS A 10 9.39 7.03 -4.23
C CYS A 10 8.17 6.83 -3.31
N LEU A 11 8.39 6.53 -2.02
CA LEU A 11 7.31 6.42 -1.03
C LEU A 11 6.58 7.76 -0.83
N HIS A 12 7.31 8.87 -0.84
CA HIS A 12 6.73 10.20 -0.76
C HIS A 12 5.84 10.50 -1.98
N CYS A 13 6.33 10.22 -3.20
CA CYS A 13 5.51 10.31 -4.41
C CYS A 13 4.24 9.45 -4.31
N ASN A 14 4.34 8.22 -3.83
CA ASN A 14 3.17 7.36 -3.69
C ASN A 14 2.16 7.89 -2.66
N SER A 15 2.63 8.52 -1.60
CA SER A 15 1.77 9.17 -0.59
C SER A 15 1.05 10.39 -1.17
N LEU A 16 1.72 11.20 -1.98
CA LEU A 16 1.08 12.34 -2.64
C LEU A 16 0.00 11.90 -3.65
N ARG A 17 0.20 10.79 -4.37
CA ARG A 17 -0.85 10.22 -5.24
C ARG A 17 -2.14 9.92 -4.46
N VAL A 18 -2.00 9.51 -3.21
CA VAL A 18 -3.12 9.26 -2.30
C VAL A 18 -3.79 10.57 -1.88
N VAL A 19 -3.02 11.58 -1.46
CA VAL A 19 -3.53 12.89 -1.02
C VAL A 19 -4.27 13.61 -2.13
N TYR A 20 -3.72 13.62 -3.35
CA TYR A 20 -4.34 14.26 -4.51
C TYR A 20 -5.48 13.45 -5.14
N GLN A 21 -5.96 12.38 -4.47
CA GLN A 21 -7.02 11.49 -4.98
C GLN A 21 -6.73 10.91 -6.37
N ALA A 22 -5.44 10.88 -6.73
CA ALA A 22 -4.96 10.54 -8.06
C ALA A 22 -4.69 9.03 -8.20
N ARG A 23 -5.30 8.22 -7.32
CA ARG A 23 -5.07 6.77 -7.25
C ARG A 23 -5.57 6.04 -8.49
N ASN A 24 -6.65 6.55 -9.08
CA ASN A 24 -7.28 6.00 -10.29
C ASN A 24 -6.66 6.55 -11.59
N LEU A 25 -5.75 7.51 -11.49
CA LEU A 25 -5.02 8.02 -12.66
C LEU A 25 -3.87 7.07 -13.01
N SER A 26 -3.69 6.86 -14.30
CA SER A 26 -2.54 6.09 -14.80
C SER A 26 -1.23 6.80 -14.45
N ILE A 27 -0.17 6.02 -14.22
CA ILE A 27 1.17 6.57 -13.94
C ILE A 27 1.63 7.49 -15.08
N SER A 28 1.27 7.15 -16.33
CA SER A 28 1.56 7.97 -17.50
C SER A 28 0.89 9.35 -17.46
N HIS A 29 -0.33 9.43 -16.92
CA HIS A 29 -1.04 10.69 -16.76
C HIS A 29 -0.39 11.57 -15.68
N LEU A 30 0.03 10.96 -14.57
CA LEU A 30 0.72 11.66 -13.47
C LEU A 30 2.05 12.29 -13.90
N TRP A 31 2.75 11.66 -14.83
CA TRP A 31 4.02 12.14 -15.41
C TRP A 31 3.84 12.88 -16.74
N ASN A 32 2.63 13.31 -17.08
CA ASN A 32 2.39 14.10 -18.28
C ASN A 32 2.95 15.54 -18.09
N SER A 33 3.64 16.07 -19.08
CA SER A 33 4.26 17.40 -19.00
C SER A 33 3.25 18.56 -18.99
N LYS A 34 2.04 18.35 -19.53
CA LYS A 34 1.00 19.37 -19.67
C LYS A 34 -0.08 19.27 -18.60
N TRP A 35 -0.49 18.05 -18.25
CA TRP A 35 -1.62 17.78 -17.37
C TRP A 35 -1.22 17.11 -16.06
N GLY A 36 0.00 16.59 -15.97
CA GLY A 36 0.51 15.95 -14.76
C GLY A 36 0.94 17.00 -13.73
N LEU A 37 1.06 16.57 -12.48
CA LEU A 37 1.56 17.44 -11.43
C LEU A 37 3.09 17.60 -11.60
N PRO A 38 3.61 18.82 -11.81
CA PRO A 38 5.03 19.05 -12.08
C PRO A 38 5.96 18.44 -11.04
N PHE A 39 5.48 18.35 -9.80
CA PHE A 39 6.15 17.70 -8.68
C PHE A 39 6.68 16.30 -9.02
N PHE A 40 5.88 15.44 -9.65
CA PHE A 40 6.28 14.06 -9.93
C PHE A 40 7.48 13.99 -10.88
N CYS A 41 7.41 14.73 -11.98
CA CYS A 41 8.47 14.79 -12.99
C CYS A 41 9.74 15.47 -12.49
N GLN A 42 9.60 16.48 -11.62
CA GLN A 42 10.74 17.17 -11.01
C GLN A 42 11.42 16.33 -9.93
N THR A 43 10.65 15.48 -9.23
CA THR A 43 11.14 14.65 -8.13
C THR A 43 11.86 13.41 -8.63
N MET A 44 11.29 12.69 -9.60
CA MET A 44 11.93 11.51 -10.20
C MET A 44 11.36 11.13 -11.57
N GLY A 45 12.14 10.39 -12.36
CA GLY A 45 11.67 9.88 -13.65
C GLY A 45 10.55 8.83 -13.50
N ARG A 46 9.60 8.83 -14.44
CA ARG A 46 8.46 7.89 -14.47
C ARG A 46 8.92 6.43 -14.38
N ASN A 47 9.91 6.05 -15.19
CA ASN A 47 10.38 4.67 -15.25
C ASN A 47 11.10 4.27 -13.95
N THR A 48 11.91 5.17 -13.38
CA THR A 48 12.55 4.99 -12.08
C THR A 48 11.52 4.76 -10.97
N PHE A 49 10.43 5.53 -10.95
CA PHE A 49 9.32 5.32 -10.01
C PHE A 49 8.71 3.93 -10.17
N ILE A 50 8.40 3.51 -11.40
CA ILE A 50 7.82 2.19 -11.71
C ILE A 50 8.76 1.07 -11.27
N GLU A 51 10.06 1.19 -11.56
CA GLU A 51 11.06 0.19 -11.17
C GLU A 51 11.16 0.06 -9.65
N ILE A 52 11.25 1.17 -8.94
CA ILE A 52 11.32 1.15 -7.48
C ILE A 52 10.06 0.53 -6.88
N LEU A 53 8.87 0.88 -7.39
CA LEU A 53 7.62 0.28 -6.93
C LEU A 53 7.60 -1.25 -7.13
N LYS A 54 8.09 -1.76 -8.27
CA LYS A 54 8.17 -3.21 -8.54
C LYS A 54 9.06 -3.95 -7.53
N PHE A 55 10.17 -3.33 -7.17
CA PHE A 55 11.18 -3.91 -6.27
C PHE A 55 11.08 -3.44 -4.83
N LEU A 56 10.03 -2.69 -4.46
CA LEU A 56 9.80 -2.25 -3.09
C LEU A 56 9.54 -3.48 -2.20
N ARG A 57 10.30 -3.59 -1.10
CA ARG A 57 10.21 -4.67 -0.13
C ARG A 57 10.39 -4.10 1.27
N PHE A 58 9.66 -4.66 2.23
CA PHE A 58 9.67 -4.24 3.64
C PHE A 58 10.35 -5.25 4.56
N ASP A 59 11.04 -6.23 3.98
CA ASP A 59 11.66 -7.34 4.68
C ASP A 59 13.08 -7.61 4.20
N GLU A 60 13.86 -8.28 5.06
CA GLU A 60 15.23 -8.65 4.76
C GLU A 60 15.29 -10.03 4.07
N LYS A 61 15.78 -10.05 2.83
CA LYS A 61 15.81 -11.27 1.99
C LYS A 61 16.57 -12.43 2.64
N THR A 62 17.64 -12.14 3.37
CA THR A 62 18.51 -13.12 4.08
C THR A 62 17.74 -13.88 5.16
N GLN A 63 16.84 -13.21 5.87
CA GLN A 63 16.09 -13.79 6.98
C GLN A 63 14.71 -14.33 6.57
N ARG A 64 14.23 -13.97 5.36
CA ARG A 64 12.88 -14.28 4.86
C ARG A 64 12.51 -15.75 5.01
N SER A 65 13.37 -16.68 4.59
CA SER A 65 13.07 -18.12 4.62
C SER A 65 12.91 -18.66 6.04
N LYS A 66 13.69 -18.14 7.00
CA LYS A 66 13.57 -18.50 8.41
C LYS A 66 12.29 -17.93 9.02
N ARG A 67 11.99 -16.66 8.72
CA ARG A 67 10.83 -15.96 9.28
C ARG A 67 9.50 -16.49 8.75
N LEU A 68 9.40 -16.85 7.46
CA LEU A 68 8.17 -17.41 6.90
C LEU A 68 7.76 -18.75 7.52
N LYS A 69 8.68 -19.48 8.17
CA LYS A 69 8.34 -20.71 8.91
C LYS A 69 7.49 -20.44 10.14
N THR A 70 7.62 -19.26 10.75
CA THR A 70 6.95 -18.91 12.02
C THR A 70 5.95 -17.78 11.86
N ASP A 71 6.19 -16.83 10.96
CA ASP A 71 5.42 -15.63 10.71
C ASP A 71 4.94 -15.60 9.26
N LYS A 72 3.65 -15.94 9.07
CA LYS A 72 2.98 -15.90 7.77
C LYS A 72 2.91 -14.49 7.16
N PHE A 73 3.06 -13.45 7.98
CA PHE A 73 3.09 -12.04 7.57
C PHE A 73 4.52 -11.47 7.54
N ALA A 74 5.56 -12.31 7.55
CA ALA A 74 6.97 -11.90 7.66
C ALA A 74 7.41 -10.81 6.67
N LEU A 75 6.77 -10.74 5.49
CA LEU A 75 7.08 -9.75 4.46
C LEU A 75 6.74 -8.31 4.84
N ILE A 76 5.80 -8.11 5.77
CA ILE A 76 5.33 -6.78 6.19
C ILE A 76 5.21 -6.62 7.72
N SER A 77 5.35 -7.69 8.49
CA SER A 77 5.06 -7.69 9.93
C SER A 77 5.89 -6.67 10.73
N HIS A 78 7.10 -6.37 10.29
CA HIS A 78 7.93 -5.33 10.91
C HIS A 78 7.26 -3.94 10.82
N VAL A 79 6.70 -3.60 9.66
CA VAL A 79 6.00 -2.32 9.46
C VAL A 79 4.67 -2.32 10.20
N TRP A 80 3.93 -3.44 10.13
CA TRP A 80 2.65 -3.61 10.80
C TRP A 80 2.74 -3.43 12.32
N ASN A 81 3.65 -4.14 12.97
CA ASN A 81 3.79 -4.13 14.42
C ASN A 81 4.25 -2.79 14.98
N ARG A 82 4.84 -1.93 14.15
CA ARG A 82 5.29 -0.59 14.56
C ARG A 82 4.12 0.39 14.79
N GLN A 83 2.92 0.07 14.28
CA GLN A 83 1.74 0.93 14.41
C GLN A 83 0.97 0.75 15.73
N ASN A 84 1.32 -0.26 16.55
CA ASN A 84 0.54 -0.66 17.73
C ASN A 84 0.84 0.15 19.01
N ASN A 85 1.31 1.39 18.91
CA ASN A 85 1.71 2.20 20.07
C ASN A 85 0.57 3.02 20.70
N TYR A 86 -0.67 2.87 20.23
CA TYR A 86 -1.80 3.62 20.76
C TYR A 86 -2.34 2.97 22.04
N LYS A 87 -2.58 3.77 23.08
CA LYS A 87 -3.28 3.32 24.30
C LYS A 87 -4.78 3.43 24.07
N LEU A 88 -5.48 2.33 24.30
CA LEU A 88 -6.92 2.26 24.13
C LEU A 88 -7.67 2.81 25.34
N ASN A 89 -8.79 3.47 25.09
CA ASN A 89 -9.78 3.88 26.10
C ASN A 89 -10.85 2.78 26.25
N MET A 90 -11.66 2.85 27.31
CA MET A 90 -12.65 1.87 27.76
C MET A 90 -13.72 1.50 26.72
N ASN A 91 -13.97 2.32 25.70
CA ASN A 91 -14.96 2.06 24.66
C ASN A 91 -14.28 1.68 23.34
N LEU A 92 -14.21 0.38 23.09
CA LEU A 92 -13.63 -0.23 21.92
C LEU A 92 -14.72 -0.96 21.14
N THR A 93 -14.83 -0.63 19.85
CA THR A 93 -15.62 -1.44 18.91
C THR A 93 -14.65 -2.25 18.06
N VAL A 94 -14.95 -3.54 17.89
CA VAL A 94 -14.19 -4.45 17.02
C VAL A 94 -15.08 -4.72 15.81
N ASP A 95 -14.54 -4.46 14.62
CA ASP A 95 -15.18 -4.71 13.34
C ASP A 95 -14.13 -5.20 12.33
N GLU A 96 -14.58 -5.83 11.24
CA GLU A 96 -13.72 -6.35 10.18
C GLU A 96 -13.56 -5.33 9.04
N GLN A 97 -12.32 -5.07 8.61
CA GLN A 97 -12.05 -4.24 7.45
C GLN A 97 -11.42 -5.07 6.32
N LEU A 98 -12.15 -5.22 5.22
CA LEU A 98 -11.70 -5.95 4.04
C LEU A 98 -10.97 -5.02 3.07
N PHE A 99 -9.76 -5.42 2.68
CA PHE A 99 -8.99 -4.73 1.65
C PHE A 99 -9.31 -5.32 0.27
N PRO A 100 -9.84 -4.52 -0.68
CA PRO A 100 -10.15 -5.02 -2.01
C PRO A 100 -8.86 -5.35 -2.77
N THR A 101 -8.66 -6.62 -3.10
CA THR A 101 -7.55 -7.09 -3.93
C THR A 101 -8.11 -7.79 -5.17
N THR A 102 -8.08 -7.11 -6.32
CA THR A 102 -8.49 -7.68 -7.62
C THR A 102 -7.36 -8.43 -8.32
N TYR A 103 -6.13 -8.33 -7.82
CA TYR A 103 -4.99 -9.05 -8.37
C TYR A 103 -4.87 -10.43 -7.72
N THR A 104 -4.79 -11.47 -8.55
CA THR A 104 -3.89 -12.59 -8.28
C THR A 104 -2.50 -11.98 -8.22
N ILE A 105 -2.13 -11.44 -7.06
CA ILE A 105 -0.73 -11.21 -6.72
C ILE A 105 -0.05 -12.53 -7.11
N TYR A 106 1.07 -12.52 -7.83
CA TYR A 106 1.89 -13.72 -7.95
C TYR A 106 2.18 -14.18 -6.52
N ALA A 107 1.33 -15.06 -5.98
CA ALA A 107 1.08 -15.23 -4.57
C ALA A 107 2.10 -16.21 -4.00
N THR A 108 3.37 -15.94 -4.28
CA THR A 108 4.46 -16.55 -3.52
C THR A 108 4.65 -15.86 -2.17
N GLY A 109 3.95 -14.74 -1.90
CA GLY A 109 4.10 -13.96 -0.67
C GLY A 109 2.89 -13.84 0.25
N PHE A 110 1.65 -14.05 -0.23
CA PHE A 110 0.45 -13.90 0.59
C PHE A 110 -0.63 -14.94 0.23
N PRO A 111 -0.42 -16.22 0.60
CA PRO A 111 -1.36 -17.30 0.28
C PRO A 111 -2.64 -17.30 1.14
N TYR A 112 -2.87 -16.27 1.97
CA TYR A 112 -3.96 -16.23 2.96
C TYR A 112 -5.07 -15.21 2.66
N LEU A 113 -5.06 -14.56 1.49
CA LEU A 113 -6.21 -13.74 1.09
C LEU A 113 -7.37 -14.65 0.66
N GLY A 114 -8.40 -14.72 1.50
CA GLY A 114 -9.67 -15.37 1.17
C GLY A 114 -10.40 -14.61 0.07
N LYS A 115 -11.09 -15.34 -0.81
CA LYS A 115 -12.04 -14.75 -1.76
C LYS A 115 -13.42 -14.77 -1.09
N GLU A 116 -14.00 -13.60 -0.91
CA GLU A 116 -15.40 -13.48 -0.50
C GLU A 116 -16.26 -13.32 -1.77
N GLU A 117 -17.02 -14.35 -2.12
CA GLU A 117 -17.76 -14.43 -3.39
C GLU A 117 -19.01 -13.53 -3.43
N THR A 118 -19.46 -13.03 -2.28
CA THR A 118 -20.73 -12.30 -2.13
C THR A 118 -20.62 -10.79 -2.19
N ARG A 119 -19.41 -10.21 -2.29
CA ARG A 119 -19.22 -8.75 -2.26
C ARG A 119 -19.29 -8.13 -3.67
N PRO A 120 -20.18 -7.13 -3.91
CA PRO A 120 -20.15 -6.35 -5.15
C PRO A 120 -18.85 -5.54 -5.23
N SER A 121 -18.22 -5.53 -6.40
CA SER A 121 -16.89 -4.97 -6.67
C SER A 121 -16.78 -3.44 -6.58
N SER A 122 -17.82 -2.75 -6.14
CA SER A 122 -17.99 -1.30 -6.29
C SER A 122 -17.83 -0.45 -5.02
N ILE A 123 -17.61 -1.03 -3.83
CA ILE A 123 -17.57 -0.24 -2.59
C ILE A 123 -16.13 0.20 -2.28
N THR A 124 -15.84 1.49 -2.47
CA THR A 124 -14.62 2.13 -2.00
C THR A 124 -14.73 2.55 -0.53
N LEU A 125 -13.59 2.73 0.14
CA LEU A 125 -13.41 2.92 1.59
C LEU A 125 -14.10 4.17 2.22
N GLY A 126 -15.00 4.85 1.51
CA GLY A 126 -15.56 6.15 1.87
C GLY A 126 -17.03 6.17 2.30
N GLU A 127 -17.77 5.06 2.24
CA GLU A 127 -19.21 5.08 2.54
C GLU A 127 -19.56 4.03 3.60
N PHE A 128 -19.24 4.33 4.86
CA PHE A 128 -19.92 3.75 6.00
C PHE A 128 -20.07 4.83 7.07
N CYS A 129 -20.99 5.76 6.82
CA CYS A 129 -21.50 6.64 7.86
C CYS A 129 -22.75 5.96 8.43
N PRO A 130 -22.71 5.34 9.62
CA PRO A 130 -23.93 4.83 10.24
C PRO A 130 -24.84 6.02 10.54
N GLN A 131 -26.01 6.06 9.90
CA GLN A 131 -27.07 6.96 10.33
C GLN A 131 -27.59 6.43 11.67
N THR A 132 -27.30 7.15 12.74
CA THR A 132 -27.95 6.94 14.03
C THR A 132 -29.36 7.50 13.95
N SER A 133 -30.36 6.66 14.23
CA SER A 133 -31.77 7.04 14.36
C SER A 133 -32.00 7.97 15.56
#